data_AF-A0A1Y2ICU1-F1
#
_entry.id   AF-A0A1Y2ICU1-F1
#
_cell.length_a   1.000
_cell.length_b   1.000
_cell.length_c   1.000
_cell.angle_alpha   90.00
_cell.angle_beta   90.00
_cell.angle_gamma   90.00
#
_symmetry.space_group_name_H-M   'P 1'
#
loop_
_entity.id
_entity.type
_entity.pdbx_description
1 polymer ?
#
loop_
_entity_poly.entity_id
_entity_poly.type
_entity_poly.pdbx_seq_one_letter_code
_entity_poly.pdbx_strand_id
1 'polypeptide(L)'
;MDLYPIYRTGYIISREACRRYLEDGCRDRNLPPPPPDNLAEIPLPSVSDLKEMNDDEETTDDEETTDDEEVDPETGLPKDFDPHKWRLIRMAERYIGEGLAFYQSFRSIRKRMDPQLTKSLVILHHWKRRTSPIDEGLPEPWTTMFLPTGVHLRRRQENDVDRLRLQNFIDTCNAFIVHDELRATAGLKPDDFKYMVVTDKSVLYPSVRGREFEELLRTPELQQLYGLPAAELIYRLT
;
A
#
# COMPACT_ATOMS: atom_id res chain seq x y z
N MET A 1 12.44 -23.41 13.82
CA MET A 1 11.23 -24.26 13.77
C MET A 1 10.04 -23.35 14.00
N ASP A 2 9.34 -22.92 12.95
CA ASP A 2 8.06 -22.20 13.11
C ASP A 2 6.94 -23.15 12.74
N LEU A 3 6.32 -23.77 13.75
CA LEU A 3 5.39 -24.89 13.53
C LEU A 3 3.98 -24.47 13.08
N TYR A 4 3.65 -23.17 13.03
CA TYR A 4 2.37 -22.70 12.50
C TYR A 4 2.48 -21.32 11.85
N PRO A 5 1.81 -21.07 10.71
CA PRO A 5 1.77 -19.76 10.11
C PRO A 5 1.05 -18.76 11.02
N ILE A 6 1.72 -17.63 11.31
CA ILE A 6 1.11 -16.49 11.99
C ILE A 6 0.25 -15.72 10.97
N TYR A 7 -0.98 -15.40 11.36
CA TYR A 7 -1.93 -14.61 10.58
C TYR A 7 -2.15 -13.24 11.21
N ARG A 8 -2.39 -12.26 10.35
CA ARG A 8 -2.86 -10.92 10.69
C ARG A 8 -4.31 -10.78 10.25
N THR A 9 -5.13 -10.23 11.12
CA THR A 9 -6.49 -9.79 10.77
C THR A 9 -6.51 -8.28 10.63
N GLY A 10 -7.41 -7.77 9.81
CA GLY A 10 -7.50 -6.35 9.57
C GLY A 10 -8.37 -6.01 8.38
N TYR A 11 -8.29 -4.76 7.95
CA TYR A 11 -9.12 -4.25 6.87
C TYR A 11 -8.27 -3.69 5.74
N ILE A 12 -8.70 -3.93 4.51
CA ILE A 12 -8.19 -3.22 3.34
C ILE A 12 -9.12 -2.05 3.06
N ILE A 13 -8.57 -0.84 2.99
CA ILE A 13 -9.32 0.34 2.54
C ILE A 13 -9.37 0.36 1.00
N SER A 14 -10.54 0.64 0.43
CA SER A 14 -10.72 0.79 -1.02
C SER A 14 -9.95 2.00 -1.55
N ARG A 15 -9.52 1.94 -2.81
CA ARG A 15 -8.76 3.04 -3.44
C ARG A 15 -9.65 4.26 -3.62
N GLU A 16 -10.90 4.02 -3.99
CA GLU A 16 -11.94 5.02 -4.16
C GLU A 16 -12.16 5.80 -2.86
N ALA A 17 -12.19 5.10 -1.71
CA ALA A 17 -12.27 5.76 -0.41
C ALA A 17 -11.01 6.57 -0.07
N CYS A 18 -9.82 6.03 -0.35
CA CYS A 18 -8.58 6.79 -0.18
C CYS A 18 -8.58 8.08 -1.01
N ARG A 19 -8.98 8.02 -2.29
CA ARG A 19 -9.06 9.20 -3.16
C ARG A 19 -10.09 10.19 -2.64
N ARG A 20 -11.35 9.77 -2.48
CA ARG A 20 -12.42 10.63 -1.96
C ARG A 20 -12.04 11.33 -0.66
N TYR A 21 -11.45 10.60 0.28
CA TYR A 21 -11.02 11.17 1.56
C TYR A 21 -9.88 12.20 1.41
N LEU A 22 -8.90 11.95 0.55
CA LEU A 22 -7.74 12.83 0.35
C LEU A 22 -8.06 14.03 -0.56
N GLU A 23 -8.77 13.81 -1.65
CA GLU A 23 -9.14 14.80 -2.67
C GLU A 23 -10.19 15.77 -2.15
N ASP A 24 -11.29 15.24 -1.61
CA ASP A 24 -12.45 16.02 -1.25
C ASP A 24 -12.41 16.41 0.23
N GLY A 25 -11.95 15.50 1.09
CA GLY A 25 -11.94 15.70 2.54
C GLY A 25 -10.76 16.53 3.04
N CYS A 26 -9.60 16.45 2.38
CA CYS A 26 -8.35 17.02 2.89
C CYS A 26 -7.71 18.08 1.99
N ARG A 27 -8.44 18.58 0.98
CA ARG A 27 -7.95 19.48 -0.07
C ARG A 27 -7.20 20.72 0.44
N ASP A 28 -7.71 21.34 1.50
CA ASP A 28 -7.17 22.62 2.02
C ASP A 28 -5.90 22.47 2.85
N ARG A 29 -5.38 21.25 3.01
CA ARG A 29 -4.32 20.98 3.98
C ARG A 29 -2.93 20.87 3.39
N ASN A 30 -2.65 21.27 2.15
CA ASN A 30 -1.31 21.10 1.54
C ASN A 30 -0.80 19.64 1.71
N LEU A 31 -1.66 18.68 1.41
CA LEU A 31 -1.27 17.27 1.30
C LEU A 31 -0.71 17.02 -0.11
N PRO A 32 0.14 15.99 -0.29
CA PRO A 32 0.51 15.55 -1.62
C PRO A 32 -0.76 15.29 -2.44
N PRO A 33 -0.82 15.74 -3.71
CA PRO A 33 -1.96 15.42 -4.55
C PRO A 33 -2.06 13.90 -4.70
N PRO A 34 -3.27 13.33 -4.61
CA PRO A 34 -3.47 11.93 -4.90
C PRO A 34 -3.24 11.66 -6.40
N PRO A 35 -2.95 10.40 -6.74
CA PRO A 35 -2.63 10.01 -8.11
C PRO A 35 -3.87 10.15 -9.03
N PRO A 36 -3.67 10.53 -10.31
CA PRO A 36 -4.76 10.74 -11.27
C PRO A 36 -5.56 9.46 -11.56
N ASP A 37 -6.79 9.61 -12.07
CA ASP A 37 -7.82 8.55 -12.14
C ASP A 37 -7.88 7.76 -13.48
N ASN A 38 -7.31 8.28 -14.58
CA ASN A 38 -7.54 7.71 -15.92
C ASN A 38 -6.78 6.39 -16.18
N LEU A 39 -7.36 5.25 -15.80
CA LEU A 39 -6.84 3.90 -16.10
C LEU A 39 -7.03 3.49 -17.58
N ALA A 40 -7.93 4.14 -18.32
CA ALA A 40 -8.27 3.79 -19.71
C ALA A 40 -7.32 4.38 -20.77
N GLU A 41 -6.33 5.19 -20.37
CA GLU A 41 -5.52 6.00 -21.29
C GLU A 41 -4.01 5.81 -21.08
N ILE A 42 -3.54 4.61 -20.68
CA ILE A 42 -2.08 4.36 -20.73
C ILE A 42 -1.73 4.20 -22.21
N PRO A 43 -1.13 5.21 -22.86
CA PRO A 43 -0.79 5.12 -24.27
C PRO A 43 0.30 4.06 -24.40
N LEU A 44 0.34 3.34 -25.52
CA LEU A 44 1.49 2.49 -25.81
C LEU A 44 2.75 3.35 -25.82
N PRO A 45 3.90 2.81 -25.36
CA PRO A 45 5.13 3.56 -25.33
C PRO A 45 5.50 3.94 -26.76
N SER A 46 6.00 5.16 -26.95
CA SER A 46 6.62 5.54 -28.21
C SER A 46 7.98 4.86 -28.34
N VAL A 47 8.50 4.79 -29.56
CA VAL A 47 9.84 4.25 -29.86
C VAL A 47 10.94 4.95 -29.04
N SER A 48 10.72 6.22 -28.69
CA SER A 48 11.64 6.99 -27.85
C SER A 48 11.63 6.53 -26.37
N ASP A 49 10.47 6.17 -25.84
CA ASP A 49 10.31 5.77 -24.43
C ASP A 49 11.00 4.42 -24.14
N LEU A 50 11.11 3.55 -25.14
CA LEU A 50 11.74 2.23 -25.00
C LEU A 50 13.26 2.30 -24.98
N LYS A 51 13.87 3.31 -25.62
CA LYS A 51 15.33 3.49 -25.60
C LYS A 51 15.83 3.91 -24.21
N GLU A 52 15.08 4.76 -23.52
CA GLU A 52 15.43 5.19 -22.16
C GLU A 52 15.30 4.07 -21.11
N MET A 53 14.46 3.05 -21.34
CA MET A 53 14.32 1.91 -20.41
C MET A 53 15.46 0.89 -20.50
N ASN A 54 16.21 0.85 -21.61
CA ASN A 54 17.36 -0.02 -21.78
C ASN A 54 18.68 0.62 -21.29
N ASP A 55 18.67 1.93 -20.99
CA ASP A 55 19.86 2.68 -20.56
C ASP A 55 20.10 2.64 -19.02
N ASP A 56 19.19 2.01 -18.24
CA ASP A 56 19.29 1.91 -16.77
C ASP A 56 19.96 0.60 -16.27
N GLU A 57 20.46 -0.26 -17.17
CA GLU A 57 21.37 -1.35 -16.75
C GLU A 57 22.76 -0.79 -16.46
N GLU A 58 23.01 -0.52 -15.18
CA GLU A 58 24.33 -0.23 -14.62
C GLU A 58 25.30 -1.38 -14.98
N THR A 59 26.13 -1.10 -15.98
CA THR A 59 27.14 -1.99 -16.56
C THR A 59 28.07 -2.55 -15.47
N THR A 60 27.91 -3.83 -15.13
CA THR A 60 29.06 -4.65 -14.72
C THR A 60 29.69 -5.18 -16.00
N ASP A 61 30.91 -4.70 -16.29
CA ASP A 61 31.82 -5.27 -17.29
C ASP A 61 31.80 -6.81 -17.20
N ASP A 62 31.29 -7.49 -18.23
CA ASP A 62 32.02 -8.51 -18.98
C ASP A 62 31.10 -9.20 -20.02
N GLU A 63 31.64 -9.28 -21.25
CA GLU A 63 31.21 -10.04 -22.43
C GLU A 63 30.09 -9.44 -23.33
N GLU A 64 30.55 -8.85 -24.46
CA GLU A 64 29.77 -8.60 -25.67
C GLU A 64 29.00 -9.86 -26.11
N THR A 65 27.70 -9.88 -25.84
CA THR A 65 26.73 -10.58 -26.68
C THR A 65 25.88 -9.51 -27.34
N THR A 66 26.20 -9.21 -28.60
CA THR A 66 25.36 -8.42 -29.50
C THR A 66 24.21 -9.30 -29.96
N ASP A 67 23.27 -9.57 -29.05
CA ASP A 67 21.93 -9.97 -29.47
C ASP A 67 21.26 -8.71 -30.01
N ASP A 68 21.39 -8.49 -31.31
CA ASP A 68 20.58 -7.51 -32.05
C ASP A 68 19.10 -7.82 -31.75
N GLU A 69 18.51 -7.09 -30.80
CA GLU A 69 17.06 -7.17 -30.55
C GLU A 69 16.37 -6.82 -31.87
N GLU A 70 15.85 -7.85 -32.56
CA GLU A 70 15.19 -7.64 -33.83
C GLU A 70 13.95 -6.78 -33.60
N VAL A 71 14.03 -5.53 -34.03
CA VAL A 71 12.94 -4.55 -33.93
C VAL A 71 12.04 -4.71 -35.16
N ASP A 72 10.73 -4.67 -34.97
CA ASP A 72 9.78 -4.61 -36.09
C ASP A 72 9.92 -3.25 -36.79
N PRO A 73 10.25 -3.21 -38.10
CA PRO A 73 10.48 -1.96 -38.81
C PRO A 73 9.22 -1.11 -39.05
N GLU A 74 8.01 -1.67 -38.93
CA GLU A 74 6.75 -0.91 -39.05
C GLU A 74 6.36 -0.24 -37.72
N THR A 75 6.61 -0.90 -36.59
CA THR A 75 6.18 -0.42 -35.28
C THR A 75 7.31 0.15 -34.41
N GLY A 76 8.56 -0.19 -34.72
CA GLY A 76 9.74 0.18 -33.93
C GLY A 76 9.78 -0.47 -32.55
N LEU A 77 8.96 -1.51 -32.32
CA LEU A 77 8.91 -2.30 -31.08
C LEU A 77 9.76 -3.57 -31.22
N PRO A 78 10.32 -4.11 -30.12
CA PRO A 78 10.92 -5.44 -30.14
C PRO A 78 9.97 -6.47 -30.77
N LYS A 79 10.44 -7.38 -31.63
CA LYS A 79 9.58 -8.40 -32.27
C LYS A 79 8.81 -9.26 -31.27
N ASP A 80 9.36 -9.44 -30.06
CA ASP A 80 8.74 -10.19 -28.96
C ASP A 80 7.95 -9.30 -27.98
N PHE A 81 7.68 -8.04 -28.33
CA PHE A 81 6.88 -7.13 -27.50
C PHE A 81 5.45 -7.65 -27.36
N ASP A 82 5.07 -8.02 -26.14
CA ASP A 82 3.70 -8.36 -25.76
C ASP A 82 2.99 -7.11 -25.18
N PRO A 83 2.07 -6.48 -25.94
CA PRO A 83 1.35 -5.28 -25.48
C PRO A 83 0.48 -5.55 -24.25
N HIS A 84 -0.01 -6.79 -24.08
CA HIS A 84 -0.83 -7.17 -22.93
C HIS A 84 0.04 -7.25 -21.67
N LYS A 85 1.19 -7.93 -21.75
CA LYS A 85 2.18 -7.98 -20.64
C LYS A 85 2.68 -6.59 -20.28
N TRP A 86 3.01 -5.75 -21.25
CA TRP A 86 3.45 -4.37 -21.01
C TRP A 86 2.37 -3.56 -20.29
N ARG A 87 1.11 -3.62 -20.75
CA ARG A 87 -0.01 -2.93 -20.08
C ARG A 87 -0.17 -3.40 -18.64
N LEU A 88 -0.07 -4.70 -18.38
CA LEU A 88 -0.15 -5.26 -17.04
C LEU A 88 0.97 -4.75 -16.13
N ILE A 89 2.20 -4.64 -16.64
CA ILE A 89 3.34 -4.06 -15.92
C ILE A 89 3.09 -2.58 -15.59
N ARG A 90 2.69 -1.77 -16.57
CA ARG A 90 2.42 -0.34 -16.36
C ARG A 90 1.26 -0.08 -15.43
N MET A 91 0.21 -0.92 -15.53
CA MET A 91 -0.83 -0.91 -14.52
C MET A 91 -0.17 -1.18 -13.17
N ALA A 92 0.57 -2.30 -12.97
CA ALA A 92 1.26 -2.66 -11.73
C ALA A 92 2.03 -1.51 -11.08
N GLU A 93 2.94 -0.91 -11.84
CA GLU A 93 3.73 0.24 -11.42
C GLU A 93 2.87 1.41 -10.93
N ARG A 94 1.83 1.76 -11.71
CA ARG A 94 0.94 2.87 -11.35
C ARG A 94 0.32 2.65 -9.99
N TYR A 95 -0.40 1.55 -9.81
CA TYR A 95 -1.13 1.33 -8.56
C TYR A 95 -0.18 1.04 -7.36
N ILE A 96 1.08 0.60 -7.59
CA ILE A 96 2.14 0.62 -6.56
C ILE A 96 2.45 2.08 -6.17
N GLY A 97 2.67 2.93 -7.17
CA GLY A 97 2.83 4.37 -7.00
C GLY A 97 1.65 5.02 -6.27
N GLU A 98 0.42 4.61 -6.59
CA GLU A 98 -0.78 5.08 -5.89
C GLU A 98 -0.80 4.66 -4.43
N GLY A 99 -0.51 3.38 -4.16
CA GLY A 99 -0.42 2.88 -2.78
C GLY A 99 0.61 3.65 -1.97
N LEU A 100 1.78 3.93 -2.56
CA LEU A 100 2.83 4.76 -1.97
C LEU A 100 2.37 6.20 -1.72
N ALA A 101 1.66 6.81 -2.67
CA ALA A 101 1.12 8.17 -2.53
C ALA A 101 0.08 8.25 -1.40
N PHE A 102 -0.85 7.30 -1.32
CA PHE A 102 -1.80 7.20 -0.22
C PHE A 102 -1.10 7.03 1.12
N TYR A 103 -0.10 6.15 1.18
CA TYR A 103 0.73 5.95 2.36
C TYR A 103 1.39 7.24 2.84
N GLN A 104 2.03 7.99 1.94
CA GLN A 104 2.68 9.25 2.30
C GLN A 104 1.66 10.30 2.79
N SER A 105 0.47 10.30 2.21
CA SER A 105 -0.61 11.21 2.58
C SER A 105 -1.17 10.89 3.96
N PHE A 106 -1.56 9.63 4.23
CA PHE A 106 -2.04 9.20 5.55
C PHE A 106 -1.00 9.37 6.65
N ARG A 107 0.28 9.15 6.32
CA ARG A 107 1.39 9.44 7.23
C ARG A 107 1.49 10.93 7.55
N SER A 108 1.34 11.80 6.55
CA SER A 108 1.35 13.26 6.74
C SER A 108 0.16 13.74 7.56
N ILE A 109 -1.02 13.13 7.37
CA ILE A 109 -2.21 13.37 8.18
C ILE A 109 -1.95 13.00 9.65
N ARG A 110 -1.44 11.79 9.91
CA ARG A 110 -1.12 11.32 11.26
C ARG A 110 -0.20 12.29 12.00
N LYS A 111 0.86 12.80 11.35
CA LYS A 111 1.79 13.76 11.95
C LYS A 111 1.15 15.10 12.35
N ARG A 112 0.04 15.46 11.72
CA ARG A 112 -0.67 16.73 11.96
C ARG A 112 -1.87 16.57 12.89
N MET A 113 -2.21 15.33 13.27
CA MET A 113 -3.24 15.04 14.26
C MET A 113 -2.75 15.36 15.67
N ASP A 114 -3.70 15.54 16.58
CA ASP A 114 -3.41 15.70 18.00
C ASP A 114 -2.57 14.50 18.52
N PRO A 115 -1.47 14.72 19.27
CA PRO A 115 -0.63 13.65 19.79
C PRO A 115 -1.34 12.64 20.69
N GLN A 116 -2.47 12.99 21.31
CA GLN A 116 -3.28 12.04 22.07
C GLN A 116 -4.12 11.16 21.14
N LEU A 117 -4.61 11.70 20.02
CA LEU A 117 -5.35 10.95 19.00
C LEU A 117 -4.44 10.01 18.19
N THR A 118 -3.16 10.36 18.01
CA THR A 118 -2.22 9.47 17.30
C THR A 118 -1.86 8.21 18.08
N LYS A 119 -1.96 8.24 19.42
CA LYS A 119 -1.71 7.07 20.28
C LYS A 119 -2.83 6.03 20.21
N SER A 120 -4.07 6.45 19.99
CA SER A 120 -5.21 5.54 19.78
C SER A 120 -5.31 5.00 18.35
N LEU A 121 -4.63 5.65 17.40
CA LEU A 121 -4.74 5.33 15.99
C LEU A 121 -3.94 4.07 15.63
N VAL A 122 -4.66 3.03 15.22
CA VAL A 122 -4.12 1.86 14.54
C VAL A 122 -3.35 2.30 13.28
N ILE A 123 -2.13 1.81 13.13
CA ILE A 123 -1.23 2.26 12.08
C ILE A 123 -1.49 1.48 10.80
N LEU A 124 -1.80 2.17 9.71
CA LEU A 124 -1.91 1.56 8.38
C LEU A 124 -0.58 0.93 7.95
N HIS A 125 -0.65 -0.20 7.29
CA HIS A 125 0.50 -0.93 6.74
C HIS A 125 0.38 -1.00 5.23
N HIS A 126 1.53 -1.14 4.59
CA HIS A 126 1.56 -1.74 3.26
C HIS A 126 1.32 -3.23 3.36
N TRP A 127 0.47 -3.73 2.47
CA TRP A 127 0.25 -5.15 2.29
C TRP A 127 0.56 -5.56 0.86
N LYS A 128 1.29 -6.67 0.72
CA LYS A 128 1.60 -7.30 -0.56
C LYS A 128 0.74 -8.55 -0.72
N ARG A 129 -0.07 -8.59 -1.78
CA ARG A 129 -0.80 -9.80 -2.14
C ARG A 129 0.19 -10.80 -2.73
N ARG A 130 0.30 -11.99 -2.13
CA ARG A 130 0.98 -13.11 -2.80
C ARG A 130 0.07 -13.60 -3.94
N THR A 131 0.60 -13.57 -5.15
CA THR A 131 0.00 -14.19 -6.33
C THR A 131 0.05 -15.71 -6.27
N SER A 132 -0.91 -16.35 -6.91
CA SER A 132 -0.88 -17.79 -7.19
C SER A 132 0.14 -18.05 -8.31
N PRO A 133 0.76 -19.24 -8.40
CA PRO A 133 1.62 -19.60 -9.54
C PRO A 133 0.93 -19.53 -10.92
N ILE A 134 -0.41 -19.43 -10.97
CA ILE A 134 -1.16 -19.17 -12.22
C ILE A 134 -0.96 -17.72 -12.73
N ASP A 135 -0.50 -16.82 -11.85
CA ASP A 135 -0.20 -15.42 -12.14
C ASP A 135 1.31 -15.18 -12.39
N GLU A 136 2.10 -16.25 -12.62
CA GLU A 136 3.52 -16.17 -12.98
C GLU A 136 3.68 -15.40 -14.29
N GLY A 137 4.26 -14.20 -14.22
CA GLY A 137 4.47 -13.29 -15.35
C GLY A 137 3.80 -11.92 -15.18
N LEU A 138 2.92 -11.76 -14.18
CA LEU A 138 2.41 -10.48 -13.73
C LEU A 138 3.29 -9.92 -12.60
N PRO A 139 3.74 -8.65 -12.66
CA PRO A 139 4.31 -8.01 -11.48
C PRO A 139 3.35 -8.12 -10.31
N GLU A 140 3.88 -8.56 -9.17
CA GLU A 140 3.12 -9.02 -8.00
C GLU A 140 2.04 -8.00 -7.59
N PRO A 141 0.83 -8.46 -7.21
CA PRO A 141 -0.27 -7.56 -7.00
C PRO A 141 -0.08 -6.65 -5.79
N TRP A 142 0.14 -5.39 -6.13
CA TRP A 142 -0.53 -4.20 -5.60
C TRP A 142 -0.44 -3.99 -4.09
N THR A 143 0.53 -3.18 -3.69
CA THR A 143 0.58 -2.55 -2.37
C THR A 143 -0.78 -1.90 -2.07
N THR A 144 -1.51 -2.46 -1.10
CA THR A 144 -2.77 -1.87 -0.64
C THR A 144 -2.63 -1.46 0.83
N MET A 145 -3.36 -0.44 1.21
CA MET A 145 -3.38 0.06 2.58
C MET A 145 -4.16 -0.92 3.46
N PHE A 146 -3.48 -1.50 4.44
CA PHE A 146 -4.01 -2.49 5.37
C PHE A 146 -4.04 -1.95 6.79
N LEU A 147 -5.19 -1.98 7.44
CA LEU A 147 -5.38 -1.61 8.83
C LEU A 147 -5.33 -2.87 9.70
N PRO A 148 -4.22 -3.18 10.39
CA PRO A 148 -4.13 -4.37 11.23
C PRO A 148 -5.04 -4.24 12.44
N THR A 149 -5.81 -5.27 12.73
CA THR A 149 -6.67 -5.34 13.92
C THR A 149 -6.35 -6.52 14.82
N GLY A 150 -5.45 -7.43 14.47
CA GLY A 150 -5.03 -8.49 15.38
C GLY A 150 -3.98 -9.46 14.82
N VAL A 151 -3.50 -10.35 15.72
CA VAL A 151 -2.57 -11.45 15.44
C VAL A 151 -3.15 -12.75 15.93
N HIS A 152 -3.14 -13.76 15.08
CA HIS A 152 -3.71 -15.06 15.40
C HIS A 152 -2.92 -16.20 14.77
N LEU A 153 -2.86 -17.34 15.46
CA LEU A 153 -2.29 -18.59 14.95
C LEU A 153 -3.22 -19.33 13.97
N ARG A 154 -4.48 -18.88 13.85
CA ARG A 154 -5.51 -19.48 12.98
C ARG A 154 -6.26 -18.38 12.28
N ARG A 155 -6.79 -18.67 11.09
CA ARG A 155 -7.70 -17.76 10.39
C ARG A 155 -8.96 -17.56 11.23
N ARG A 156 -9.39 -16.32 11.40
CA ARG A 156 -10.56 -15.94 12.20
C ARG A 156 -11.47 -14.99 11.43
N GLN A 157 -12.77 -15.11 11.70
CA GLN A 157 -13.75 -14.10 11.26
C GLN A 157 -13.62 -12.83 12.09
N GLU A 158 -14.14 -11.75 11.52
CA GLU A 158 -14.26 -10.45 12.17
C GLU A 158 -15.03 -10.56 13.48
N ASN A 159 -14.52 -9.91 14.53
CA ASN A 159 -15.17 -9.83 15.84
C ASN A 159 -15.41 -8.36 16.28
N ASP A 160 -16.04 -8.18 17.44
CA ASP A 160 -16.40 -6.85 17.95
C ASP A 160 -15.18 -5.97 18.26
N VAL A 161 -14.05 -6.57 18.64
CA VAL A 161 -12.80 -5.83 18.86
C VAL A 161 -12.24 -5.31 17.53
N ASP A 162 -12.31 -6.10 16.46
CA ASP A 162 -11.91 -5.66 15.13
C ASP A 162 -12.78 -4.50 14.64
N ARG A 163 -14.10 -4.59 14.83
CA ARG A 163 -15.07 -3.53 14.47
C ARG A 163 -14.84 -2.24 15.26
N LEU A 164 -14.58 -2.35 16.58
CA LEU A 164 -14.27 -1.20 17.43
C LEU A 164 -12.95 -0.52 16.98
N ARG A 165 -11.93 -1.30 16.63
CA ARG A 165 -10.65 -0.77 16.13
C ARG A 165 -10.82 -0.04 14.80
N LEU A 166 -11.64 -0.59 13.88
CA LEU A 166 -12.00 0.08 12.64
C LEU A 166 -12.73 1.40 12.92
N GLN A 167 -13.74 1.39 13.79
CA GLN A 167 -14.51 2.59 14.10
C GLN A 167 -13.62 3.68 14.72
N ASN A 168 -12.76 3.33 15.66
CA ASN A 168 -11.80 4.27 16.25
C ASN A 168 -10.87 4.89 15.20
N PHE A 169 -10.42 4.09 14.22
CA PHE A 169 -9.63 4.58 13.11
C PHE A 169 -10.42 5.58 12.26
N ILE A 170 -11.65 5.23 11.87
CA ILE A 170 -12.55 6.09 11.10
C ILE A 170 -12.81 7.41 11.82
N ASP A 171 -13.19 7.36 13.09
CA ASP A 171 -13.51 8.54 13.90
C ASP A 171 -12.28 9.46 14.02
N THR A 172 -11.12 8.87 14.26
CA THR A 172 -9.86 9.63 14.37
C THR A 172 -9.49 10.28 13.04
N CYS A 173 -9.59 9.57 11.91
CA CYS A 173 -9.37 10.14 10.59
C CYS A 173 -10.36 11.26 10.29
N ASN A 174 -11.65 11.00 10.44
CA ASN A 174 -12.70 11.96 10.12
C ASN A 174 -12.68 13.22 10.99
N ALA A 175 -12.13 13.15 12.22
CA ALA A 175 -11.87 14.33 13.04
C ALA A 175 -10.88 15.33 12.39
N PHE A 176 -10.09 14.89 11.41
CA PHE A 176 -9.20 15.75 10.64
C PHE A 176 -9.95 16.64 9.63
N ILE A 177 -11.15 16.24 9.20
CA ILE A 177 -12.01 17.03 8.31
C ILE A 177 -12.83 17.99 9.19
N VAL A 178 -12.59 19.30 9.06
CA VAL A 178 -13.17 20.31 9.97
C VAL A 178 -14.65 20.54 9.70
N HIS A 179 -15.05 20.59 8.43
CA HIS A 179 -16.43 20.89 8.03
C HIS A 179 -17.29 19.63 8.06
N ASP A 180 -18.39 19.67 8.81
CA ASP A 180 -19.28 18.52 8.99
C ASP A 180 -19.91 18.05 7.68
N GLU A 181 -20.25 18.97 6.78
CA GLU A 181 -20.80 18.65 5.45
C GLU A 181 -19.79 17.88 4.59
N LEU A 182 -18.53 18.32 4.57
CA LEU A 182 -17.45 17.60 3.89
C LEU A 182 -17.15 16.27 4.56
N ARG A 183 -17.22 16.19 5.89
CA ARG A 183 -17.03 14.94 6.62
C ARG A 183 -18.11 13.92 6.26
N ALA A 184 -19.36 14.35 6.06
CA ALA A 184 -20.46 13.45 5.69
C ALA A 184 -20.31 12.87 4.27
N THR A 185 -19.78 13.64 3.33
CA THR A 185 -19.62 13.24 1.92
C THR A 185 -18.28 12.55 1.67
N ALA A 186 -17.18 13.13 2.14
CA ALA A 186 -15.80 12.69 1.87
C ALA A 186 -15.20 11.82 2.98
N GLY A 187 -15.77 11.81 4.18
CA GLY A 187 -15.27 11.03 5.30
C GLY A 187 -15.32 9.52 5.07
N LEU A 188 -14.43 8.80 5.76
CA LEU A 188 -14.37 7.34 5.73
C LEU A 188 -15.60 6.75 6.41
N LYS A 189 -16.06 5.61 5.89
CA LYS A 189 -17.25 4.86 6.32
C LYS A 189 -16.88 3.39 6.47
N PRO A 190 -17.59 2.60 7.31
CA PRO A 190 -17.31 1.18 7.46
C PRO A 190 -17.29 0.39 6.14
N ASP A 191 -18.20 0.73 5.21
CA ASP A 191 -18.29 0.09 3.89
C ASP A 191 -17.09 0.35 2.97
N ASP A 192 -16.25 1.34 3.29
CA ASP A 192 -15.01 1.60 2.57
C ASP A 192 -13.93 0.53 2.84
N PHE A 193 -14.18 -0.36 3.79
CA PHE A 193 -13.22 -1.31 4.33
C PHE A 193 -13.68 -2.75 4.11
N LYS A 194 -12.75 -3.59 3.63
CA LYS A 194 -12.96 -5.03 3.49
C LYS A 194 -12.15 -5.79 4.53
N TYR A 195 -12.82 -6.51 5.41
CA TYR A 195 -12.17 -7.41 6.37
C TYR A 195 -11.39 -8.51 5.64
N MET A 196 -10.16 -8.76 6.09
CA MET A 196 -9.22 -9.69 5.49
C MET A 196 -8.41 -10.41 6.55
N VAL A 197 -8.07 -11.67 6.24
CA VAL A 197 -7.09 -12.46 6.99
C VAL A 197 -5.92 -12.73 6.07
N VAL A 198 -4.74 -12.25 6.45
CA VAL A 198 -3.52 -12.35 5.66
C VAL A 198 -2.43 -13.04 6.47
N THR A 199 -1.43 -13.61 5.81
CA THR A 199 -0.26 -14.13 6.50
C THR A 199 0.59 -12.96 7.02
N ASP A 200 1.26 -13.14 8.15
CA ASP A 200 2.14 -12.12 8.74
C ASP A 200 3.18 -11.61 7.72
N LYS A 201 3.75 -12.53 6.94
CA LYS A 201 4.73 -12.23 5.88
C LYS A 201 4.21 -11.37 4.72
N SER A 202 2.89 -11.21 4.59
CA SER A 202 2.28 -10.37 3.56
C SER A 202 2.08 -8.92 4.02
N VAL A 203 2.21 -8.65 5.32
CA VAL A 203 2.17 -7.29 5.87
C VAL A 203 3.62 -6.78 5.90
N LEU A 204 3.87 -5.68 5.19
CA LEU A 204 5.21 -5.12 5.01
C LEU A 204 5.51 -4.12 6.14
N TYR A 205 5.36 -2.83 5.86
CA TYR A 205 5.82 -1.77 6.76
C TYR A 205 4.67 -0.90 7.26
N PRO A 206 4.70 -0.47 8.53
CA PRO A 206 3.78 0.52 9.06
C PRO A 206 3.96 1.89 8.40
N SER A 207 2.92 2.72 8.43
CA SER A 207 2.89 4.09 7.93
C SER A 207 3.59 5.11 8.85
N VAL A 208 4.68 4.68 9.48
CA VAL A 208 5.53 5.48 10.37
C VAL A 208 7.01 5.12 10.17
N ARG A 209 7.93 5.99 10.58
CA ARG A 209 9.38 5.68 10.56
C ARG A 209 9.74 4.68 11.65
N GLY A 210 10.84 3.94 11.50
CA GLY A 210 11.33 2.98 12.51
C GLY A 210 11.35 3.52 13.94
N ARG A 211 11.98 4.68 14.19
CA ARG A 211 12.00 5.31 15.53
C ARG A 211 10.63 5.71 16.06
N GLU A 212 9.75 6.23 15.18
CA GLU A 212 8.38 6.59 15.56
C GLU A 212 7.56 5.32 15.88
N PHE A 213 7.78 4.25 15.13
CA PHE A 213 7.18 2.95 15.40
C PHE A 213 7.68 2.35 16.71
N GLU A 214 8.97 2.43 17.00
CA GLU A 214 9.56 1.99 18.27
C GLU A 214 8.92 2.68 19.47
N GLU A 215 8.73 3.99 19.39
CA GLU A 215 8.04 4.76 20.44
C GLU A 215 6.59 4.31 20.59
N LEU A 216 5.88 4.10 19.48
CA LEU A 216 4.50 3.63 19.47
C LEU A 216 4.38 2.19 19.97
N LEU A 217 5.37 1.34 19.78
CA LEU A 217 5.41 -0.01 20.34
C LEU A 217 5.63 -0.02 21.85
N ARG A 218 5.91 1.12 22.50
CA ARG A 218 5.90 1.21 23.97
C ARG A 218 4.49 1.33 24.54
N THR A 219 3.47 1.54 23.69
CA THR A 219 2.07 1.57 24.10
C THR A 219 1.51 0.12 24.20
N PRO A 220 0.98 -0.31 25.35
CA PRO A 220 0.49 -1.68 25.56
C PRO A 220 -0.52 -2.16 24.50
N GLU A 221 -1.38 -1.27 24.04
CA GLU A 221 -2.44 -1.55 23.07
C GLU A 221 -1.84 -1.95 21.70
N LEU A 222 -0.75 -1.29 21.29
CA LEU A 222 -0.06 -1.61 20.05
C LEU A 222 0.79 -2.88 20.20
N GLN A 223 1.40 -3.13 21.36
CA GLN A 223 2.07 -4.41 21.61
C GLN A 223 1.12 -5.60 21.47
N GLN A 224 -0.09 -5.48 22.03
CA GLN A 224 -1.12 -6.51 21.92
C GLN A 224 -1.61 -6.66 20.47
N LEU A 225 -1.74 -5.55 19.75
CA LEU A 225 -2.12 -5.54 18.33
C LEU A 225 -1.06 -6.23 17.46
N TYR A 226 0.22 -6.02 17.76
CA TYR A 226 1.31 -6.56 16.96
C TYR A 226 1.80 -7.94 17.41
N GLY A 227 1.38 -8.43 18.57
CA GLY A 227 1.53 -9.82 19.01
C GLY A 227 2.99 -10.29 19.13
N LEU A 228 3.93 -9.36 19.20
CA LEU A 228 5.36 -9.62 19.32
C LEU A 228 5.89 -8.84 20.53
N PRO A 229 6.84 -9.41 21.31
CA PRO A 229 7.60 -8.64 22.27
C PRO A 229 8.29 -7.47 21.55
N ALA A 230 8.32 -6.28 22.17
CA ALA A 230 8.88 -5.08 21.53
C ALA A 230 10.28 -5.31 20.93
N ALA A 231 11.12 -6.15 21.55
CA ALA A 231 12.45 -6.50 21.07
C ALA A 231 12.47 -7.23 19.71
N GLU A 232 11.47 -8.08 19.44
CA GLU A 232 11.41 -8.89 18.21
C GLU A 232 10.83 -8.10 17.02
N LEU A 233 10.01 -7.09 17.29
CA LEU A 233 9.56 -6.13 16.27
C LEU A 233 10.68 -5.19 15.83
N ILE A 234 11.51 -4.73 16.77
CA ILE A 234 12.62 -3.81 16.49
C ILE A 234 13.65 -4.48 15.57
N TYR A 235 14.00 -5.74 15.85
CA TYR A 235 14.93 -6.51 15.02
C TYR A 235 14.45 -6.71 13.57
N ARG A 236 13.13 -6.74 13.34
CA ARG A 236 12.56 -6.89 11.99
C ARG A 236 12.45 -5.59 11.20
N LEU A 237 12.76 -4.45 11.83
CA LEU A 237 12.66 -3.10 11.25
C LEU A 237 14.00 -2.39 11.08
N THR A 238 15.07 -2.96 11.66
CA THR A 238 16.47 -2.59 11.45
C THR A 238 17.12 -3.50 10.41
#